data_AF-A0A1G9K8W6-F1
#
_entry.id   AF-A0A1G9K8W6-F1
#
_cell.length_a   1.000
_cell.length_b   1.000
_cell.length_c   1.000
_cell.angle_alpha   90.00
_cell.angle_beta   90.00
_cell.angle_gamma   90.00
#
_symmetry.space_group_name_H-M   'P 1'
#
loop_
_entity.id
_entity.type
_entity.pdbx_description
1 polymer ?
#
loop_
_entity_poly.entity_id
_entity_poly.type
_entity_poly.pdbx_seq_one_letter_code
_entity_poly.pdbx_strand_id
1 'polypeptide(L)'
;MKEDDDQKEASYVEFIKSPEPNIAGLPHSRHGIEPENIVWHMETMSVDSLHEAFEWIISGPLMEIRYRYSGYQTSDWMLAHVLVFELTRLNTISVPQFLVHANYDLTSEGILYKIWVTPLSPLPAHSDGEKPE
;
A
#
# COMPACT_ATOMS: atom_id res chain seq x y z
N MET A 1 8.96 41.30 38.11
CA MET A 1 9.79 40.52 37.20
C MET A 1 9.18 39.14 37.13
N LYS A 2 8.22 39.00 36.23
CA LYS A 2 7.50 37.79 35.86
C LYS A 2 7.65 37.66 34.35
N GLU A 3 7.43 36.44 33.89
CA GLU A 3 7.34 36.00 32.48
C GLU A 3 8.66 35.46 31.95
N ASP A 4 8.70 34.13 31.82
CA ASP A 4 9.23 33.42 30.65
C ASP A 4 9.03 31.90 30.87
N ASP A 5 7.78 31.43 30.78
CA ASP A 5 7.53 29.98 30.58
C ASP A 5 6.20 29.63 29.89
N ASP A 6 5.55 30.58 29.20
CA ASP A 6 4.22 30.36 28.58
C ASP A 6 4.21 30.60 27.05
N GLN A 7 5.38 30.59 26.39
CA GLN A 7 5.48 31.00 24.97
C GLN A 7 5.95 29.91 24.01
N LYS A 8 5.68 28.63 24.32
CA LYS A 8 5.91 27.51 23.38
C LYS A 8 4.69 26.62 23.09
N GLU A 9 3.53 26.87 23.67
CA GLU A 9 2.30 26.10 23.35
C GLU A 9 1.37 26.76 22.31
N ALA A 10 1.64 28.00 21.89
CA ALA A 10 0.72 28.78 21.05
C ALA A 10 0.94 28.68 19.52
N SER A 11 1.62 27.65 19.01
CA SER A 11 1.99 27.59 17.57
C SER A 11 1.32 26.48 16.74
N TYR A 12 0.44 25.65 17.31
CA TYR A 12 -0.15 24.54 16.53
C TYR A 12 -1.65 24.30 16.80
N VAL A 13 -2.39 25.36 17.12
CA VAL A 13 -3.86 25.28 17.30
C VAL A 13 -4.55 26.47 16.64
N GLU A 14 -4.36 26.67 15.36
CA GLU A 14 -5.29 27.49 14.55
C GLU A 14 -5.31 27.00 13.11
N PHE A 15 -6.01 25.90 12.84
CA PHE A 15 -6.64 25.66 11.54
C PHE A 15 -7.79 24.64 11.69
N ILE A 16 -8.77 24.97 12.54
CA ILE A 16 -10.11 24.40 12.42
C ILE A 16 -11.07 25.55 12.18
N LYS A 17 -11.26 25.88 10.90
CA LYS A 17 -12.51 26.46 10.42
C LYS A 17 -13.17 25.42 9.55
N SER A 18 -14.07 24.63 10.14
CA SER A 18 -15.08 23.91 9.36
C SER A 18 -15.98 24.91 8.64
N PRO A 19 -16.39 24.58 7.41
CA PRO A 19 -17.74 24.85 6.96
C PRO A 19 -18.45 23.50 6.73
N GLU A 20 -19.50 23.22 7.50
CA GLU A 20 -20.51 22.21 7.11
C GLU A 20 -21.58 22.85 6.18
N PRO A 21 -22.51 22.08 5.61
CA PRO A 21 -22.29 21.06 4.60
C PRO A 21 -23.13 21.37 3.34
N ASN A 22 -22.69 20.97 2.15
CA ASN A 22 -23.64 20.80 1.05
C ASN A 22 -23.20 19.68 0.10
N ILE A 23 -24.08 18.68 0.00
CA ILE A 23 -23.92 17.44 -0.73
C ILE A 23 -24.18 17.73 -2.21
N ALA A 24 -23.17 17.59 -3.06
CA ALA A 24 -23.34 17.35 -4.49
C ALA A 24 -22.06 16.76 -5.12
N GLY A 25 -22.02 15.43 -5.22
CA GLY A 25 -21.38 14.69 -6.33
C GLY A 25 -19.96 15.05 -6.73
N LEU A 26 -18.97 14.76 -5.88
CA LEU A 26 -17.57 14.69 -6.32
C LEU A 26 -17.13 13.22 -6.34
N PRO A 27 -16.77 12.65 -7.51
CA PRO A 27 -16.02 11.41 -7.55
C PRO A 27 -14.61 11.73 -7.06
N HIS A 28 -14.37 11.59 -5.76
CA HIS A 28 -13.02 11.64 -5.20
C HIS A 28 -12.40 10.28 -5.45
N SER A 29 -11.46 10.28 -6.37
CA SER A 29 -11.08 9.14 -7.18
C SER A 29 -10.08 9.61 -8.22
N ARG A 30 -8.97 10.25 -7.81
CA ARG A 30 -7.79 10.35 -8.69
C ARG A 30 -7.15 8.97 -8.75
N HIS A 31 -7.90 7.99 -9.24
CA HIS A 31 -7.43 6.63 -9.44
C HIS A 31 -6.37 6.69 -10.55
N GLY A 32 -5.13 6.33 -10.22
CA GLY A 32 -4.31 5.68 -11.23
C GLY A 32 -5.12 4.51 -11.77
N ILE A 33 -5.19 4.37 -13.10
CA ILE A 33 -5.98 3.31 -13.74
C ILE A 33 -5.49 1.97 -13.18
N GLU A 34 -6.33 1.29 -12.42
CA GLU A 34 -6.05 -0.07 -11.97
C GLU A 34 -6.03 -0.97 -13.22
N PRO A 35 -4.93 -1.66 -13.52
CA PRO A 35 -4.87 -2.52 -14.69
C PRO A 35 -5.94 -3.63 -14.59
N GLU A 36 -6.60 -3.91 -15.72
CA GLU A 36 -7.74 -4.85 -15.80
C GLU A 36 -7.38 -6.30 -15.41
N ASN A 37 -6.09 -6.65 -15.37
CA ASN A 37 -5.59 -8.02 -15.18
C ASN A 37 -4.81 -8.22 -13.86
N ILE A 38 -5.21 -7.56 -12.77
CA ILE A 38 -4.62 -7.84 -11.45
C ILE A 38 -5.25 -9.11 -10.87
N VAL A 39 -4.41 -10.08 -10.54
CA VAL A 39 -4.80 -11.21 -9.69
C VAL A 39 -4.69 -10.75 -8.24
N TRP A 40 -5.83 -10.57 -7.56
CA TRP A 40 -5.89 -10.09 -6.20
C TRP A 40 -5.88 -11.23 -5.18
N HIS A 41 -5.09 -11.07 -4.13
CA HIS A 41 -5.16 -11.86 -2.90
C HIS A 41 -5.80 -11.02 -1.81
N MET A 42 -6.87 -11.53 -1.20
CA MET A 42 -7.55 -10.90 -0.07
C MET A 42 -7.00 -11.48 1.23
N GLU A 43 -6.33 -10.64 2.00
CA GLU A 43 -5.85 -10.96 3.34
C GLU A 43 -6.94 -10.69 4.38
N THR A 44 -7.13 -11.65 5.28
CA THR A 44 -8.06 -11.53 6.40
C THR A 44 -7.35 -11.42 7.75
N MET A 45 -6.03 -11.61 7.79
CA MET A 45 -5.23 -11.43 8.99
C MET A 45 -5.26 -9.97 9.47
N SER A 46 -5.29 -9.79 10.78
CA SER A 46 -5.10 -8.51 11.47
C SER A 46 -4.00 -8.66 12.51
N VAL A 47 -3.20 -7.63 12.71
CA VAL A 47 -2.04 -7.65 13.61
C VAL A 47 -2.08 -6.48 14.58
N ASP A 48 -1.45 -6.64 15.74
CA ASP A 48 -1.50 -5.63 16.80
C ASP A 48 -0.29 -4.69 16.76
N SER A 49 0.72 -4.99 15.94
CA SER A 49 1.92 -4.18 15.82
C SER A 49 2.57 -4.22 14.44
N LEU A 50 3.35 -3.19 14.12
CA LEU A 50 4.18 -3.16 12.91
C LEU A 50 5.24 -4.29 12.89
N HIS A 51 5.66 -4.78 14.06
CA HIS A 51 6.59 -5.91 14.12
C HIS A 51 5.92 -7.21 13.68
N GLU A 52 4.71 -7.50 14.18
CA GLU A 52 3.93 -8.65 13.72
C GLU A 52 3.57 -8.54 12.24
N ALA A 53 3.22 -7.33 11.78
CA ALA A 53 2.99 -7.06 10.37
C ALA A 53 4.21 -7.41 9.52
N PHE A 54 5.40 -7.03 9.99
CA PHE A 54 6.66 -7.34 9.32
C PHE A 54 6.93 -8.85 9.26
N GLU A 55 6.83 -9.55 10.38
CA GLU A 55 7.01 -11.01 10.41
C GLU A 55 6.03 -11.70 9.47
N TRP A 56 4.77 -11.26 9.44
CA TRP A 56 3.76 -11.78 8.52
C TRP A 56 4.14 -11.55 7.05
N ILE A 57 4.41 -10.30 6.67
CA ILE A 57 4.72 -9.95 5.27
C ILE A 57 5.99 -10.65 4.77
N ILE A 58 7.02 -10.78 5.62
CA ILE A 58 8.28 -11.46 5.26
C ILE A 58 8.10 -12.98 5.19
N SER A 59 7.17 -13.56 5.96
CA SER A 59 6.93 -15.01 5.95
C SER A 59 6.41 -15.55 4.60
N GLY A 60 5.84 -14.70 3.75
CA GLY A 60 5.27 -15.13 2.46
C GLY A 60 4.79 -14.02 1.53
N PRO A 61 3.88 -13.13 1.96
CA PRO A 61 3.20 -12.18 1.08
C PRO A 61 4.12 -11.35 0.18
N LEU A 62 5.28 -10.93 0.69
CA LEU A 62 6.27 -10.18 -0.07
C LEU A 62 6.80 -10.94 -1.31
N MET A 63 7.00 -12.25 -1.19
CA MET A 63 7.39 -13.09 -2.31
C MET A 63 6.19 -13.40 -3.20
N GLU A 64 5.05 -13.76 -2.61
CA GLU A 64 3.90 -14.25 -3.35
C GLU A 64 3.27 -13.21 -4.29
N ILE A 65 3.27 -11.92 -3.91
CA ILE A 65 2.78 -10.82 -4.77
C ILE A 65 3.60 -10.63 -6.06
N ARG A 66 4.71 -11.35 -6.21
CA ARG A 66 5.53 -11.33 -7.44
C ARG A 66 5.40 -12.60 -8.27
N TYR A 67 4.81 -13.67 -7.72
CA TYR A 67 4.83 -15.00 -8.35
C TYR A 67 3.47 -15.68 -8.42
N ARG A 68 2.58 -15.45 -7.45
CA ARG A 68 1.28 -16.15 -7.33
C ARG A 68 0.09 -15.26 -7.62
N TYR A 69 0.18 -14.02 -7.17
CA TYR A 69 -0.79 -12.96 -7.41
C TYR A 69 -0.01 -11.68 -7.72
N SER A 70 -0.69 -10.65 -8.24
CA SER A 70 -0.06 -9.36 -8.56
C SER A 70 -0.63 -8.20 -7.76
N GLY A 71 -1.66 -8.45 -6.95
CA GLY A 71 -2.24 -7.50 -6.02
C GLY A 71 -2.60 -8.14 -4.69
N TYR A 72 -2.54 -7.35 -3.62
CA TYR A 72 -2.81 -7.70 -2.24
C TYR A 72 -3.81 -6.70 -1.66
N GLN A 73 -4.85 -7.21 -1.01
CA GLN A 73 -5.89 -6.41 -0.38
C GLN A 73 -5.97 -6.75 1.10
N THR A 74 -6.13 -5.75 1.95
CA THR A 74 -6.28 -5.95 3.40
C THR A 74 -7.02 -4.79 4.04
N SER A 75 -7.76 -5.04 5.12
CA SER A 75 -8.30 -3.98 5.98
C SER A 75 -7.29 -3.52 7.04
N ASP A 76 -6.19 -4.24 7.22
CA ASP A 76 -5.15 -3.91 8.19
C ASP A 76 -4.12 -2.93 7.59
N TRP A 77 -4.10 -1.72 8.10
CA TRP A 77 -3.23 -0.66 7.60
C TRP A 77 -1.74 -0.95 7.85
N MET A 78 -1.40 -1.74 8.88
CA MET A 78 -0.01 -2.08 9.21
C MET A 78 0.54 -3.08 8.19
N LEU A 79 -0.25 -4.09 7.82
CA LEU A 79 0.11 -5.03 6.74
C LEU A 79 0.30 -4.29 5.41
N ALA A 80 -0.64 -3.41 5.05
CA ALA A 80 -0.53 -2.58 3.86
C ALA A 80 0.74 -1.72 3.86
N HIS A 81 1.01 -1.04 4.98
CA HIS A 81 2.17 -0.17 5.13
C HIS A 81 3.50 -0.93 4.96
N VAL A 82 3.66 -2.04 5.69
CA VAL A 82 4.91 -2.82 5.65
C VAL A 82 5.13 -3.44 4.28
N LEU A 83 4.07 -3.92 3.61
CA LEU A 83 4.19 -4.47 2.27
C LEU A 83 4.69 -3.43 1.25
N VAL A 84 4.11 -2.22 1.25
CA VAL A 84 4.57 -1.13 0.38
C VAL A 84 6.03 -0.78 0.68
N PHE A 85 6.38 -0.68 1.96
CA PHE A 85 7.75 -0.38 2.38
C PHE A 85 8.74 -1.43 1.87
N GLU A 86 8.50 -2.71 2.12
CA GLU A 86 9.43 -3.78 1.71
C GLU A 86 9.52 -3.93 0.18
N LEU A 87 8.42 -3.78 -0.55
CA LEU A 87 8.45 -3.78 -2.02
C LEU A 87 9.27 -2.61 -2.57
N THR A 88 9.12 -1.43 -1.99
CA THR A 88 9.90 -0.24 -2.35
C THR A 88 11.38 -0.43 -1.99
N ARG A 89 11.65 -1.00 -0.81
CA ARG A 89 13.00 -1.30 -0.34
C ARG A 89 13.68 -2.28 -1.28
N LEU A 90 13.01 -3.36 -1.70
CA LEU A 90 13.54 -4.33 -2.66
C LEU A 90 13.95 -3.66 -3.98
N ASN A 91 13.12 -2.79 -4.52
CA ASN A 91 13.44 -2.01 -5.74
C ASN A 91 14.58 -1.00 -5.52
N THR A 92 14.83 -0.59 -4.28
CA THR A 92 15.89 0.39 -3.97
C THR A 92 17.25 -0.28 -3.78
N ILE A 93 17.28 -1.44 -3.11
CA ILE A 93 18.53 -2.18 -2.82
C ILE A 93 19.01 -3.04 -4.00
N SER A 94 18.12 -3.32 -4.95
CA SER A 94 18.40 -4.14 -6.13
C SER A 94 18.02 -3.41 -7.41
N VAL A 95 18.30 -3.99 -8.58
CA VAL A 95 17.83 -3.43 -9.85
C VAL A 95 16.30 -3.44 -9.84
N PRO A 96 15.62 -2.28 -10.02
CA PRO A 96 14.16 -2.23 -10.01
C PRO A 96 13.55 -3.20 -11.03
N GLN A 97 12.59 -4.02 -10.59
CA GLN A 97 11.95 -5.01 -11.45
C GLN A 97 10.47 -4.73 -11.73
N PHE A 98 9.84 -3.91 -10.88
CA PHE A 98 8.41 -3.62 -10.92
C PHE A 98 8.13 -2.22 -10.39
N LEU A 99 6.99 -1.66 -10.79
CA LEU A 99 6.39 -0.49 -10.15
C LEU A 99 5.53 -0.96 -8.99
N VAL A 100 5.55 -0.21 -7.88
CA VAL A 100 4.70 -0.44 -6.71
C VAL A 100 3.58 0.58 -6.73
N HIS A 101 2.35 0.10 -6.61
CA HIS A 101 1.16 0.92 -6.59
C HIS A 101 0.38 0.66 -5.30
N ALA A 102 -0.23 1.71 -4.76
CA ALA A 102 -1.08 1.62 -3.59
C ALA A 102 -2.30 2.52 -3.77
N ASN A 103 -3.45 2.03 -3.33
CA ASN A 103 -4.70 2.76 -3.29
C ASN A 103 -5.54 2.26 -2.11
N TYR A 104 -6.71 2.85 -1.90
CA TYR A 104 -7.70 2.36 -0.95
C TYR A 104 -9.12 2.62 -1.45
N ASP A 105 -10.02 1.74 -1.05
CA ASP A 105 -11.46 1.90 -1.23
C ASP A 105 -12.10 2.17 0.13
N LEU A 106 -13.01 3.15 0.20
CA LEU A 106 -13.87 3.37 1.36
C LEU A 106 -15.10 2.48 1.22
N THR A 107 -15.27 1.52 2.12
CA THR A 107 -16.40 0.58 2.14
C THR A 107 -17.28 0.82 3.35
N SER A 108 -18.45 0.17 3.41
CA SER A 108 -19.29 0.18 4.61
C SER A 108 -18.63 -0.46 5.84
N GLU A 109 -17.60 -1.29 5.62
CA GLU A 109 -16.90 -2.06 6.65
C GLU A 109 -15.59 -1.39 7.09
N GLY A 110 -15.17 -0.31 6.40
CA GLY A 110 -13.96 0.44 6.72
C GLY A 110 -13.13 0.76 5.49
N ILE A 111 -11.82 0.91 5.69
CA ILE A 111 -10.87 1.15 4.61
C ILE A 111 -10.33 -0.19 4.12
N LEU A 112 -10.45 -0.46 2.81
CA LEU A 112 -9.80 -1.59 2.17
C LEU A 112 -8.57 -1.09 1.41
N TYR A 113 -7.38 -1.42 1.91
CA TYR A 113 -6.12 -1.07 1.28
C TYR A 113 -5.83 -2.03 0.12
N LYS A 114 -5.31 -1.49 -0.98
CA LYS A 114 -5.01 -2.21 -2.22
C LYS A 114 -3.59 -1.91 -2.65
N ILE A 115 -2.76 -2.93 -2.75
CA ILE A 115 -1.36 -2.85 -3.14
C ILE A 115 -1.17 -3.74 -4.36
N TRP A 116 -0.54 -3.27 -5.42
CA TRP A 116 -0.22 -4.13 -6.56
C TRP A 116 1.09 -3.74 -7.21
N VAL A 117 1.64 -4.67 -7.98
CA VAL A 117 2.90 -4.47 -8.70
C VAL A 117 2.70 -4.63 -10.20
N THR A 118 3.40 -3.80 -10.97
CA THR A 118 3.43 -3.88 -12.43
C THR A 118 4.87 -4.13 -12.88
N PRO A 119 5.20 -5.23 -13.57
CA PRO A 119 6.57 -5.47 -14.06
C PRO A 119 7.07 -4.32 -14.95
N LEU A 120 8.33 -3.91 -14.78
CA LEU A 120 8.96 -2.86 -15.61
C LEU A 120 9.35 -3.34 -17.01
N SER A 121 9.57 -4.65 -17.14
CA SER A 121 9.77 -5.35 -18.40
C SER A 121 8.91 -6.62 -18.36
N PRO A 122 8.34 -7.09 -19.49
CA PRO A 122 7.74 -8.41 -19.51
C PRO A 122 8.82 -9.42 -19.11
N LEU A 123 8.55 -10.22 -18.07
CA LEU A 123 9.36 -11.38 -17.74
C LEU A 123 9.54 -12.19 -19.03
N PRO A 124 10.75 -12.68 -19.36
CA PRO A 124 10.87 -13.65 -20.43
C PRO A 124 9.96 -14.82 -20.06
N ALA A 125 8.96 -15.09 -20.91
CA ALA A 125 8.13 -16.27 -20.77
C ALA A 125 9.07 -17.47 -20.60
N HIS A 126 8.85 -18.29 -19.59
CA HIS A 126 9.59 -19.54 -19.42
C HIS A 126 9.62 -20.25 -20.78
N SER A 127 10.83 -20.38 -21.36
CA SER A 127 11.03 -21.13 -22.57
C SER A 127 10.88 -22.60 -22.22
N ASP A 128 9.66 -23.11 -22.36
CA ASP A 128 9.38 -24.53 -22.29
C ASP A 128 10.14 -25.25 -23.40
N GLY A 129 11.18 -25.99 -23.00
CA GLY A 129 11.65 -27.19 -23.66
C GLY A 129 12.44 -27.05 -24.97
N GLU A 130 13.73 -26.74 -24.87
CA GLU A 130 14.68 -27.31 -25.82
C GLU A 130 14.94 -28.79 -25.45
N LYS A 131 14.40 -29.68 -26.27
CA LYS A 131 14.68 -31.11 -26.24
C LYS A 131 15.97 -31.33 -27.05
N PRO A 132 17.02 -31.98 -26.52
CA PRO A 132 18.21 -32.26 -27.32
C PRO A 132 17.91 -33.36 -28.34
N GLU A 133 18.40 -33.16 -29.57
CA GLU A 133 18.45 -34.17 -30.64
C GLU A 133 19.41 -35.32 -30.31
#